data_AF-A0A2D2B2F5-F1
#
_entry.id   AF-A0A2D2B2F5-F1
#
_cell.length_a   1.000
_cell.length_b   1.000
_cell.length_c   1.000
_cell.angle_alpha   90.00
_cell.angle_beta   90.00
_cell.angle_gamma   90.00
#
_symmetry.space_group_name_H-M   'P 1'
#
loop_
_entity.id
_entity.type
_entity.pdbx_description
1 polymer ?
#
loop_
_entity_poly.entity_id
_entity_poly.type
_entity_poly.pdbx_seq_one_letter_code
_entity_poly.pdbx_strand_id
1 'polypeptide(L)'
;MRALGPGSRPQVHLRRLLRPGGREVTTKRTVEIVNERGLHARASAKFVKMAAGYDAEVQVSRDGQTVDARSIMGLMMLAAGIGSTIEISATGPEAAAAVEALSDLVAARFDEER
;
A
#
# COMPACT_ATOMS: atom_id res chain seq x y z
N MET A 1 20.73 -32.56 -27.21
CA MET A 1 21.00 -32.37 -25.77
C MET A 1 21.29 -30.90 -25.51
N ARG A 2 20.41 -30.18 -24.82
CA ARG A 2 20.72 -28.85 -24.26
C ARG A 2 19.99 -28.73 -22.93
N ALA A 3 20.79 -28.62 -21.86
CA ALA A 3 20.38 -28.70 -20.47
C ALA A 3 19.78 -27.38 -19.93
N LEU A 4 19.07 -27.52 -18.82
CA LEU A 4 18.34 -26.54 -18.00
C LEU A 4 19.21 -25.41 -17.38
N GLY A 5 18.57 -24.31 -16.97
CA GLY A 5 19.08 -23.42 -15.92
C GLY A 5 18.40 -22.05 -15.84
N PRO A 6 17.77 -21.66 -14.71
CA PRO A 6 16.89 -20.50 -14.61
C PRO A 6 17.66 -19.20 -14.34
N GLY A 7 17.31 -18.12 -15.05
CA GLY A 7 17.76 -16.77 -14.72
C GLY A 7 17.02 -16.26 -13.49
N SER A 8 17.67 -16.38 -12.33
CA SER A 8 17.26 -15.80 -11.05
C SER A 8 16.87 -14.34 -11.20
N ARG A 9 15.60 -14.00 -10.92
CA ARG A 9 15.18 -12.62 -10.79
C ARG A 9 15.85 -12.02 -9.54
N PRO A 10 16.41 -10.81 -9.62
CA PRO A 10 17.07 -10.20 -8.47
C PRO A 10 16.04 -9.97 -7.37
N GLN A 11 16.25 -10.60 -6.21
CA GLN A 11 15.55 -10.25 -4.99
C GLN A 11 15.92 -8.81 -4.64
N VAL A 12 14.97 -7.89 -4.80
CA VAL A 12 15.09 -6.52 -4.31
C VAL A 12 15.28 -6.63 -2.79
N HIS A 13 16.46 -6.21 -2.34
CA HIS A 13 16.86 -6.22 -0.95
C HIS A 13 15.89 -5.39 -0.11
N LEU A 14 14.99 -6.05 0.63
CA LEU A 14 14.25 -5.44 1.73
C LEU A 14 15.21 -5.25 2.90
N ARG A 15 16.06 -4.22 2.82
CA ARG A 15 16.86 -3.76 3.95
C ARG A 15 16.06 -2.71 4.72
N ARG A 16 15.28 -3.15 5.71
CA ARG A 16 14.96 -2.29 6.86
C ARG A 16 15.43 -3.00 8.12
N LEU A 17 16.44 -2.41 8.72
CA LEU A 17 17.00 -2.74 10.01
C LEU A 17 15.87 -2.66 11.05
N LEU A 18 15.41 -3.81 11.52
CA LEU A 18 14.60 -3.89 12.74
C LEU A 18 15.45 -3.32 13.88
N ARG A 19 15.13 -2.11 14.35
CA ARG A 19 15.72 -1.56 15.57
C ARG A 19 15.09 -2.28 16.77
N PRO A 20 15.87 -2.90 17.67
CA PRO A 20 15.31 -3.47 18.89
C PRO A 20 15.12 -2.34 19.91
N GLY A 21 13.87 -2.04 20.31
CA GLY A 21 13.66 -1.15 21.47
C GLY A 21 12.39 -0.29 21.50
N GLY A 22 11.23 -0.87 21.21
CA GLY A 22 9.92 -0.25 21.42
C GLY A 22 8.87 -1.15 20.78
N ARG A 23 7.77 -1.46 21.47
CA ARG A 23 6.64 -2.15 20.81
C ARG A 23 6.01 -1.16 19.85
N GLU A 24 6.52 -1.10 18.62
CA GLU A 24 5.90 -0.36 17.54
C GLU A 24 4.53 -1.00 17.26
N VAL A 25 3.46 -0.22 17.44
CA VAL A 25 2.10 -0.68 17.21
C VAL A 25 1.87 -0.73 15.72
N THR A 26 1.63 -1.92 15.18
CA THR A 26 1.24 -2.11 13.79
C THR A 26 -0.27 -2.33 13.71
N THR A 27 -0.95 -1.53 12.88
CA THR A 27 -2.36 -1.70 12.53
C THR A 27 -2.47 -2.12 11.07
N LYS A 28 -3.44 -2.99 10.76
CA LYS A 28 -3.69 -3.47 9.40
C LYS A 28 -5.18 -3.53 9.12
N ARG A 29 -5.58 -3.23 7.88
CA ARG A 29 -6.94 -3.46 7.40
C ARG A 29 -6.92 -3.83 5.92
N THR A 30 -7.77 -4.79 5.57
CA THR A 30 -8.01 -5.23 4.20
C THR A 30 -9.24 -4.52 3.66
N VAL A 31 -9.13 -3.89 2.50
CA VAL A 31 -10.21 -3.12 1.86
C VAL A 31 -10.37 -3.46 0.39
N GLU A 32 -11.60 -3.36 -0.12
CA GLU A 32 -11.92 -3.54 -1.52
C GLU A 32 -11.88 -2.20 -2.27
N ILE A 33 -11.26 -2.18 -3.44
CA ILE A 33 -11.23 -1.04 -4.34
C ILE A 33 -12.57 -0.93 -5.07
N VAL A 34 -13.33 0.12 -4.77
CA VAL A 34 -14.71 0.31 -5.26
C VAL A 34 -14.88 1.47 -6.25
N ASN A 35 -13.80 2.18 -6.55
CA ASN A 35 -13.77 3.29 -7.51
C ASN A 35 -13.48 2.76 -8.92
N GLU A 36 -13.99 3.43 -9.97
CA GLU A 36 -14.11 2.82 -11.32
C GLU A 36 -12.76 2.47 -11.95
N ARG A 37 -11.76 3.30 -11.70
CA ARG A 37 -10.43 3.19 -12.33
C ARG A 37 -9.38 2.61 -11.38
N GLY A 38 -9.77 2.21 -10.18
CA GLY A 38 -8.88 1.74 -9.14
C GLY A 38 -7.79 2.74 -8.73
N LEU A 39 -6.61 2.24 -8.36
CA LEU A 39 -5.43 3.03 -7.98
C LEU A 39 -4.73 3.72 -9.18
N HIS A 40 -5.50 4.37 -10.04
CA HIS A 40 -5.00 5.30 -11.07
C HIS A 40 -4.36 6.56 -10.46
N ALA A 41 -3.83 7.45 -11.29
CA ALA A 41 -3.06 8.62 -10.87
C ALA A 41 -3.80 9.54 -9.87
N ARG A 42 -5.08 9.84 -10.08
CA ARG A 42 -5.86 10.74 -9.19
C ARG A 42 -6.14 10.10 -7.84
N ALA A 43 -6.59 8.84 -7.82
CA ALA A 43 -6.80 8.09 -6.57
C ALA A 43 -5.49 7.92 -5.80
N SER A 44 -4.41 7.54 -6.49
CA SER A 44 -3.07 7.40 -5.89
C SER A 44 -2.55 8.72 -5.33
N ALA A 45 -2.77 9.85 -6.00
CA ALA A 45 -2.39 11.16 -5.47
C ALA A 45 -3.14 11.52 -4.18
N LYS A 46 -4.44 11.22 -4.10
CA LYS A 46 -5.23 11.40 -2.86
C LYS A 46 -4.73 10.48 -1.74
N PHE A 47 -4.48 9.21 -2.06
CA PHE A 47 -3.95 8.23 -1.11
C PHE A 47 -2.59 8.67 -0.54
N VAL A 48 -1.65 9.06 -1.41
CA VAL A 48 -0.32 9.57 -1.02
C VAL A 48 -0.45 10.81 -0.14
N LYS A 49 -1.29 11.78 -0.53
CA LYS A 49 -1.50 13.01 0.24
C LYS A 49 -2.02 12.70 1.65
N MET A 50 -2.96 11.77 1.76
CA MET A 50 -3.51 11.37 3.05
C MET A 50 -2.49 10.61 3.89
N ALA A 51 -1.79 9.62 3.32
CA ALA A 51 -0.76 8.84 4.01
C ALA A 51 0.45 9.70 4.47
N ALA A 52 0.75 10.79 3.76
CA ALA A 52 1.79 11.74 4.14
C ALA A 52 1.41 12.62 5.34
N GLY A 53 0.13 12.68 5.71
CA GLY A 53 -0.38 13.49 6.82
C GLY A 53 -0.22 12.85 8.21
N TYR A 54 0.26 11.61 8.29
CA TYR A 54 0.38 10.85 9.54
C TYR A 54 1.83 10.52 9.88
N ASP A 55 2.16 10.57 11.17
CA ASP A 55 3.38 10.02 11.76
C ASP A 55 3.25 8.49 11.91
N ALA A 56 3.31 7.82 10.76
CA ALA A 56 3.38 6.38 10.65
C ALA A 56 4.08 5.98 9.34
N GLU A 57 4.81 4.87 9.35
CA GLU A 57 5.19 4.18 8.11
C GLU A 57 3.96 3.43 7.60
N VAL A 58 3.50 3.76 6.39
CA VAL A 58 2.31 3.14 5.79
C VAL A 58 2.71 2.37 4.53
N GLN A 59 2.29 1.11 4.46
CA GLN A 59 2.53 0.21 3.34
C GLN A 59 1.21 -0.32 2.79
N VAL A 60 1.16 -0.51 1.47
CA VAL A 60 0.02 -1.13 0.77
C VAL A 60 0.49 -2.39 0.07
N SER A 61 -0.24 -3.49 0.29
CA SER A 61 0.09 -4.80 -0.28
C SER A 61 -1.04 -5.36 -1.13
N ARG A 62 -0.69 -6.00 -2.25
CA ARG A 62 -1.59 -6.75 -3.14
C ARG A 62 -0.80 -7.81 -3.89
N ASP A 63 -1.34 -9.03 -4.01
CA ASP A 63 -0.76 -10.13 -4.80
C ASP A 63 0.74 -10.40 -4.53
N GLY A 64 1.16 -10.29 -3.27
CA GLY A 64 2.56 -10.49 -2.86
C GLY A 64 3.51 -9.32 -3.17
N GLN A 65 3.01 -8.22 -3.71
CA GLN A 65 3.74 -6.96 -3.88
C GLN A 65 3.36 -5.99 -2.77
N THR A 66 4.36 -5.36 -2.14
CA THR A 66 4.19 -4.34 -1.10
C THR A 66 4.92 -3.07 -1.52
N VAL A 67 4.27 -1.92 -1.35
CA VAL A 67 4.82 -0.60 -1.70
C VAL A 67 4.60 0.40 -0.57
N ASP A 68 5.44 1.42 -0.51
CA ASP A 68 5.22 2.59 0.36
C ASP A 68 3.99 3.37 -0.13
N ALA A 69 3.05 3.65 0.78
CA ALA A 69 1.84 4.42 0.51
C ALA A 69 2.11 5.87 0.08
N ARG A 70 3.32 6.39 0.32
CA ARG A 70 3.76 7.72 -0.09
C ARG A 70 4.38 7.74 -1.49
N SER A 71 4.52 6.58 -2.13
CA SER A 71 4.98 6.46 -3.52
C SER A 71 3.80 6.36 -4.48
N ILE A 72 3.47 7.48 -5.16
CA ILE A 72 2.41 7.49 -6.17
C ILE A 72 2.66 6.46 -7.28
N MET A 73 3.92 6.31 -7.72
CA MET A 73 4.30 5.32 -8.72
C MET A 73 4.16 3.89 -8.16
N GLY A 74 4.55 3.66 -6.90
CA GLY A 74 4.39 2.37 -6.24
C GLY A 74 2.94 1.92 -6.21
N LEU A 75 2.02 2.80 -5.80
CA LEU A 75 0.59 2.52 -5.76
C LEU A 75 0.02 2.19 -7.15
N MET A 76 0.38 2.98 -8.17
CA MET A 76 -0.06 2.70 -9.54
C MET A 76 0.46 1.35 -10.06
N MET A 77 1.68 0.97 -9.68
CA MET A 77 2.28 -0.32 -10.05
C MET A 77 1.68 -1.53 -9.32
N LEU A 78 0.88 -1.35 -8.26
CA LEU A 78 0.11 -2.45 -7.68
C LEU A 78 -1.02 -2.94 -8.60
N ALA A 79 -1.38 -2.15 -9.62
CA ALA A 79 -2.44 -2.46 -10.57
C ALA A 79 -3.76 -2.89 -9.89
N ALA A 80 -4.08 -2.26 -8.76
CA ALA A 80 -5.31 -2.54 -8.01
C ALA A 80 -6.52 -1.88 -8.69
N GLY A 81 -7.22 -2.65 -9.53
CA GLY A 81 -8.46 -2.24 -10.20
C GLY A 81 -9.70 -2.41 -9.31
N ILE A 82 -10.86 -1.98 -9.83
CA ILE A 82 -12.15 -2.19 -9.17
C ILE A 82 -12.39 -3.68 -8.83
N GLY A 83 -12.96 -3.95 -7.66
CA GLY A 83 -13.22 -5.29 -7.13
C GLY A 83 -11.98 -6.02 -6.62
N SER A 84 -10.79 -5.41 -6.73
CA SER A 84 -9.58 -5.99 -6.13
C SER A 84 -9.46 -5.61 -4.65
N THR A 85 -8.76 -6.43 -3.90
CA THR A 85 -8.49 -6.21 -2.48
C THR A 85 -7.05 -5.75 -2.27
N ILE A 86 -6.85 -4.79 -1.38
CA ILE A 86 -5.53 -4.38 -0.88
C ILE A 86 -5.46 -4.52 0.64
N GLU A 87 -4.29 -4.82 1.18
CA GLU A 87 -4.00 -4.69 2.62
C GLU A 87 -3.27 -3.37 2.86
N ILE A 88 -3.86 -2.51 3.68
CA ILE A 88 -3.23 -1.30 4.20
C ILE A 88 -2.65 -1.64 5.56
N SER A 89 -1.38 -1.37 5.76
CA SER A 89 -0.70 -1.56 7.03
C SER A 89 0.05 -0.30 7.43
N ALA A 90 0.02 0.03 8.71
CA ALA A 90 0.75 1.17 9.24
C ALA A 90 1.45 0.79 10.54
N THR A 91 2.62 1.36 10.77
CA THR A 91 3.41 1.20 12.00
C THR A 91 3.86 2.57 12.48
N GLY A 92 3.62 2.88 13.75
CA GLY A 92 3.99 4.16 14.36
C GLY A 92 2.89 4.72 15.27
N PRO A 93 3.14 5.92 15.86
CA PRO A 93 2.22 6.57 16.78
C PRO A 93 0.79 6.76 16.23
N GLU A 94 0.68 7.07 14.93
CA GLU A 94 -0.61 7.34 14.28
C GLU A 94 -1.10 6.19 13.38
N ALA A 95 -0.57 4.98 13.57
CA ALA A 95 -0.87 3.82 12.71
C ALA A 95 -2.37 3.53 12.58
N ALA A 96 -3.10 3.53 13.71
CA ALA A 96 -4.53 3.24 13.69
C ALA A 96 -5.33 4.33 12.95
N ALA A 97 -5.01 5.61 13.19
CA ALA A 97 -5.65 6.74 12.53
C ALA A 97 -5.37 6.75 11.02
N ALA A 98 -4.14 6.45 10.62
CA ALA A 98 -3.75 6.35 9.22
C ALA A 98 -4.50 5.23 8.48
N VAL A 99 -4.58 4.03 9.08
CA VAL A 99 -5.31 2.90 8.49
C VAL A 99 -6.80 3.21 8.37
N GLU A 100 -7.41 3.80 9.40
CA GLU A 100 -8.83 4.18 9.36
C GLU A 100 -9.11 5.15 8.22
N ALA A 101 -8.42 6.29 8.20
CA ALA A 101 -8.67 7.33 7.21
C ALA A 101 -8.42 6.86 5.77
N LEU A 102 -7.37 6.07 5.53
CA LEU A 102 -7.10 5.51 4.20
C LEU A 102 -8.15 4.47 3.79
N SER A 103 -8.67 3.69 4.74
CA SER A 103 -9.75 2.75 4.47
C SER A 103 -11.04 3.48 4.13
N ASP A 104 -11.35 4.55 4.86
CA ASP A 104 -12.49 5.42 4.60
C ASP A 104 -12.38 6.11 3.25
N LEU A 105 -11.19 6.58 2.87
CA LEU A 105 -10.94 7.17 1.54
C LEU A 105 -11.23 6.17 0.41
N VAL A 106 -10.83 4.91 0.59
CA VAL A 106 -11.12 3.84 -0.38
C VAL A 106 -12.62 3.57 -0.44
N ALA A 107 -13.29 3.44 0.72
CA ALA A 107 -14.73 3.21 0.82
C ALA A 107 -15.55 4.37 0.22
N ALA A 108 -15.06 5.61 0.36
CA ALA A 108 -15.61 6.82 -0.26
C ALA A 108 -15.30 6.93 -1.76
N ARG A 109 -14.80 5.86 -2.40
CA ARG A 109 -14.44 5.82 -3.82
C ARG A 109 -13.47 6.92 -4.22
N PHE A 110 -12.57 7.33 -3.33
CA PHE A 110 -11.66 8.45 -3.55
C PHE A 110 -12.38 9.76 -3.96
N ASP A 111 -13.58 10.00 -3.44
CA ASP A 111 -14.48 11.10 -3.80
C ASP A 111 -14.65 11.26 -5.33
N GLU A 112 -14.82 10.15 -6.05
CA GLU A 112 -15.29 10.19 -7.44
C GLU A 112 -16.74 10.71 -7.47
N GLU A 113 -16.97 11.80 -8.21
CA GLU A 113 -18.32 12.22 -8.59
C GLU A 113 -18.87 11.21 -9.60
N ARG A 114 -20.14 10.85 -9.42
CA ARG A 114 -20.79 9.75 -10.14
C ARG A 114 -21.06 10.09 -11.61
#